data_AF-A0A3D5A798-F1
#
_entry.id   AF-A0A3D5A798-F1
#
_cell.length_a   1.000
_cell.length_b   1.000
_cell.length_c   1.000
_cell.angle_alpha   90.00
_cell.angle_beta   90.00
_cell.angle_gamma   90.00
#
_symmetry.space_group_name_H-M   'P 1'
#
loop_
_entity.id
_entity.type
_entity.pdbx_description
1 polymer ?
#
loop_
_entity_poly.entity_id
_entity_poly.type
_entity_poly.pdbx_seq_one_letter_code
_entity_poly.pdbx_strand_id
1 'polypeptide(L)'
;MKKLAFLIASAFAITSCNNSSNTDNQNDLAKTQEETMKIHDEIMPQVSVFDKDAVTIDSILTHLKAIKTAKPALDTTQTRQELTQLKKNLEEATDHMMDWMKGYSADSTTVDYANRELTKVKDMKAVFDRVSKEKQEILNKY
;
A
#
# COMPACT_ATOMS: atom_id res chain seq x y z
N MET A 1 -75.40 -29.99 3.13
CA MET A 1 -75.28 -29.65 4.56
C MET A 1 -73.86 -29.86 5.03
N LYS A 2 -73.23 -28.75 5.42
CA LYS A 2 -72.28 -28.58 6.52
C LYS A 2 -71.04 -29.51 6.64
N LYS A 3 -69.89 -28.88 6.33
CA LYS A 3 -68.62 -28.75 7.11
C LYS A 3 -67.89 -30.07 7.47
N LEU A 4 -66.56 -30.18 7.49
CA LEU A 4 -65.52 -29.25 7.89
C LEU A 4 -64.19 -29.82 7.35
N ALA A 5 -63.39 -29.01 6.67
CA ALA A 5 -61.98 -29.27 6.45
C ALA A 5 -61.23 -29.02 7.76
N PHE A 6 -60.33 -29.92 8.17
CA PHE A 6 -59.41 -29.65 9.29
C PHE A 6 -57.97 -29.81 8.80
N LEU A 7 -57.39 -28.67 8.46
CA LEU A 7 -55.96 -28.44 8.26
C LEU A 7 -55.27 -28.54 9.64
N ILE A 8 -54.36 -29.50 9.79
CA ILE A 8 -53.42 -29.50 10.92
C ILE A 8 -52.20 -28.69 10.49
N ALA A 9 -52.18 -27.43 10.91
CA ALA A 9 -51.03 -26.54 10.81
C ALA A 9 -49.99 -26.95 11.86
N SER A 10 -48.86 -27.50 11.40
CA SER A 10 -47.65 -27.59 12.24
C SER A 10 -46.96 -26.24 12.24
N ALA A 11 -47.08 -25.52 13.36
CA ALA A 11 -46.32 -24.32 13.64
C ALA A 11 -44.87 -24.71 14.00
N PHE A 12 -43.98 -24.72 13.00
CA PHE A 12 -42.56 -24.52 13.24
C PHE A 12 -42.31 -23.01 13.29
N ALA A 13 -42.39 -22.44 14.49
CA ALA A 13 -41.80 -21.13 14.75
C ALA A 13 -40.28 -21.28 14.73
N ILE A 14 -39.67 -21.14 13.55
CA ILE A 14 -38.24 -20.90 13.45
C ILE A 14 -38.03 -19.47 13.92
N THR A 15 -37.51 -19.32 15.13
CA THR A 15 -37.05 -18.04 15.66
C THR A 15 -35.83 -17.62 14.84
N SER A 16 -36.06 -16.90 13.74
CA SER A 16 -35.03 -16.12 13.07
C SER A 16 -34.67 -14.97 14.01
N CYS A 17 -33.63 -15.17 14.83
CA CYS A 17 -32.96 -14.08 15.52
C CYS A 17 -32.49 -13.07 14.47
N ASN A 18 -33.23 -11.97 14.35
CA ASN A 18 -32.89 -10.84 13.53
C ASN A 18 -31.67 -10.12 14.13
N ASN A 19 -30.47 -10.60 13.80
CA ASN A 19 -29.21 -10.00 14.22
C ASN A 19 -28.82 -8.87 13.25
N SER A 20 -29.69 -7.87 13.10
CA SER A 20 -29.49 -6.73 12.18
C SER A 20 -28.50 -5.67 12.67
N SER A 21 -27.78 -5.89 13.76
CA SER A 21 -26.76 -4.97 14.29
C SER A 21 -25.31 -5.37 13.92
N ASN A 22 -25.10 -6.53 13.31
CA ASN A 22 -23.76 -7.02 12.92
C ASN A 22 -23.45 -6.87 11.43
N THR A 23 -24.45 -6.62 10.58
CA THR A 23 -24.27 -6.60 9.12
C THR A 23 -23.54 -5.35 8.64
N ASP A 24 -23.82 -4.18 9.23
CA ASP A 24 -23.20 -2.91 8.83
C ASP A 24 -21.71 -2.87 9.19
N ASN A 25 -21.35 -3.28 10.42
CA ASN A 25 -19.96 -3.33 10.87
C ASN A 25 -19.11 -4.35 10.09
N GLN A 26 -19.68 -5.50 9.68
CA GLN A 26 -18.95 -6.45 8.83
C GLN A 26 -18.76 -5.93 7.40
N ASN A 27 -19.75 -5.21 6.85
CA ASN A 27 -19.63 -4.62 5.53
C ASN A 27 -18.54 -3.54 5.50
N ASP A 28 -18.47 -2.72 6.55
CA ASP A 28 -17.44 -1.69 6.67
C ASP A 28 -16.05 -2.29 6.89
N LEU A 29 -15.93 -3.36 7.69
CA LEU A 29 -14.67 -4.10 7.84
C LEU A 29 -14.14 -4.61 6.48
N ALA A 30 -14.99 -5.31 5.73
CA ALA A 30 -14.60 -5.91 4.45
C ALA A 30 -14.17 -4.85 3.43
N LYS A 31 -14.92 -3.74 3.33
CA LYS A 31 -14.58 -2.62 2.44
C LYS A 31 -13.24 -1.97 2.82
N THR A 32 -13.00 -1.74 4.10
CA THR A 32 -11.74 -1.14 4.57
C THR A 32 -10.55 -2.06 4.28
N GLN A 33 -10.70 -3.37 4.47
CA GLN A 33 -9.66 -4.35 4.12
C GLN A 33 -9.41 -4.39 2.61
N GLU A 34 -10.46 -4.39 1.79
CA GLU A 34 -10.36 -4.33 0.33
C GLU A 34 -9.65 -3.05 -0.13
N GLU A 35 -10.01 -1.88 0.40
CA GLU A 35 -9.35 -0.61 0.08
C GLU A 35 -7.87 -0.63 0.50
N THR A 36 -7.56 -1.23 1.65
CA THR A 36 -6.17 -1.37 2.12
C THR A 36 -5.35 -2.20 1.13
N MET A 37 -5.85 -3.36 0.70
CA MET A 37 -5.16 -4.23 -0.26
C MET A 37 -5.06 -3.58 -1.64
N LYS A 38 -6.09 -2.85 -2.07
CA LYS A 38 -6.07 -2.12 -3.33
C LYS A 38 -4.93 -1.10 -3.38
N ILE A 39 -4.71 -0.35 -2.29
CA ILE A 39 -3.60 0.61 -2.22
C ILE A 39 -2.25 -0.12 -2.21
N HIS A 40 -2.13 -1.22 -1.46
CA HIS A 40 -0.94 -2.08 -1.49
C HIS A 40 -0.60 -2.51 -2.93
N ASP A 41 -1.59 -3.07 -3.64
CA ASP A 41 -1.40 -3.58 -5.00
C ASP A 41 -1.08 -2.46 -6.00
N GLU A 42 -1.63 -1.26 -5.79
CA GLU A 42 -1.33 -0.09 -6.62
C GLU A 42 0.14 0.34 -6.51
N ILE A 43 0.72 0.31 -5.31
CA ILE A 43 2.09 0.81 -5.08
C ILE A 43 3.16 -0.29 -5.16
N MET A 44 2.79 -1.57 -5.05
CA MET A 44 3.73 -2.70 -5.14
C MET A 44 4.60 -2.68 -6.41
N PRO A 45 4.08 -2.39 -7.62
CA PRO A 45 4.91 -2.31 -8.83
C PRO A 45 6.06 -1.29 -8.73
N GLN A 46 5.89 -0.23 -7.93
CA GLN A 46 6.92 0.78 -7.73
C GLN A 46 8.12 0.25 -6.96
N VAL A 47 7.96 -0.76 -6.09
CA VAL A 47 9.07 -1.37 -5.33
C VAL A 47 10.16 -1.87 -6.28
N SER A 48 9.79 -2.67 -7.28
CA SER A 48 10.76 -3.17 -8.28
C SER A 48 11.41 -2.05 -9.10
N VAL A 49 10.69 -0.94 -9.30
CA VAL A 49 11.27 0.23 -10.00
C VAL A 49 12.27 0.93 -9.08
N PHE A 50 11.95 1.12 -7.81
CA PHE A 50 12.84 1.72 -6.81
C PHE A 50 14.13 0.92 -6.64
N ASP A 51 14.05 -0.41 -6.60
CA ASP A 51 15.23 -1.27 -6.52
C ASP A 51 16.16 -1.08 -7.74
N LYS A 52 15.59 -1.00 -8.94
CA LYS A 52 16.36 -0.75 -10.18
C LYS A 52 16.96 0.66 -10.19
N ASP A 53 16.23 1.65 -9.69
CA ASP A 53 16.70 3.02 -9.59
C ASP A 53 17.85 3.14 -8.57
N ALA A 54 17.80 2.41 -7.45
CA ALA A 54 18.90 2.33 -6.49
C ALA A 54 20.19 1.77 -7.12
N VAL A 55 20.08 0.71 -7.93
CA VAL A 55 21.21 0.17 -8.71
C VAL A 55 21.72 1.19 -9.74
N THR A 56 20.81 1.91 -10.39
CA THR A 56 21.17 2.96 -11.35
C THR A 56 21.95 4.09 -10.66
N ILE A 57 21.52 4.49 -9.47
CA ILE A 57 22.22 5.48 -8.64
C ILE A 57 23.63 5.01 -8.30
N ASP A 58 23.81 3.75 -7.88
CA ASP A 58 25.14 3.19 -7.60
C ASP A 58 26.06 3.25 -8.83
N SER A 59 25.52 2.94 -10.01
CA SER A 59 26.25 3.06 -11.27
C SER A 59 26.68 4.50 -11.55
N ILE A 60 25.78 5.48 -11.39
CA ILE A 60 26.09 6.91 -11.58
C ILE A 60 27.17 7.36 -10.60
N LEU A 61 27.04 7.01 -9.31
CA LEU A 61 27.98 7.37 -8.26
C LEU A 61 29.38 6.78 -8.50
N THR A 62 29.45 5.55 -9.02
CA THR A 62 30.69 4.86 -9.37
C THR A 62 31.38 5.52 -10.56
N HIS A 63 30.62 5.98 -11.55
CA HIS A 63 31.15 6.57 -12.78
C HIS A 63 31.18 8.11 -12.78
N LEU A 64 30.97 8.73 -11.62
CA LEU A 64 30.80 10.18 -11.51
C LEU A 64 31.96 11.01 -12.09
N LYS A 65 33.20 10.50 -11.98
CA LYS A 65 34.38 11.14 -12.60
C LYS A 65 34.30 11.15 -14.12
N ALA A 66 33.89 10.04 -14.74
CA ALA A 66 33.71 9.96 -16.18
C ALA A 66 32.56 10.86 -16.65
N ILE A 67 31.47 10.91 -15.89
CA ILE A 67 30.33 11.81 -16.17
C ILE A 67 30.78 13.28 -16.10
N LYS A 68 31.60 13.66 -15.12
CA LYS A 68 32.18 15.02 -15.01
C LYS A 68 33.05 15.38 -16.21
N THR A 69 33.79 14.42 -16.79
CA THR A 69 34.54 14.65 -18.04
C THR A 69 33.60 14.99 -19.20
N ALA A 70 32.46 14.32 -19.32
CA ALA A 70 31.45 14.60 -20.37
C ALA A 70 30.58 15.83 -20.06
N LYS A 71 30.36 16.15 -18.78
CA LYS A 71 29.57 17.29 -18.28
C LYS A 71 30.45 18.16 -17.36
N PRO A 72 31.36 19.00 -17.89
CA PRO A 72 32.34 19.75 -17.07
C PRO A 72 31.72 20.71 -16.05
N ALA A 73 30.47 21.14 -16.25
CA ALA A 73 29.75 22.01 -15.31
C ALA A 73 29.14 21.25 -14.10
N LEU A 74 29.15 19.91 -14.10
CA LEU A 74 28.51 19.11 -13.05
C LEU A 74 29.18 19.30 -11.68
N ASP A 75 28.43 19.70 -10.65
CA ASP A 75 28.95 19.69 -9.28
C ASP A 75 28.93 18.27 -8.72
N THR A 76 30.07 17.61 -8.72
CA THR A 76 30.18 16.21 -8.25
C THR A 76 29.94 16.05 -6.75
N THR A 77 30.15 17.10 -5.95
CA THR A 77 29.91 17.06 -4.50
C THR A 77 28.42 17.08 -4.25
N GLN A 78 27.71 18.06 -4.84
CA GLN A 78 26.27 18.16 -4.70
C GLN A 78 25.55 16.95 -5.33
N THR A 79 25.98 16.49 -6.51
CA THR A 79 25.46 15.27 -7.13
C THR A 79 25.55 14.06 -6.20
N ARG A 80 26.69 13.88 -5.51
CA ARG A 80 26.86 12.76 -4.59
C ARG A 80 25.86 12.83 -3.43
N GLN A 81 25.65 14.01 -2.86
CA GLN A 81 24.69 14.22 -1.78
C GLN A 81 23.26 13.94 -2.24
N GLU A 82 22.84 14.52 -3.36
CA GLU A 82 21.49 14.34 -3.93
C GLU A 82 21.19 12.87 -4.23
N LEU A 83 22.11 12.18 -4.91
CA LEU A 83 21.92 10.79 -5.29
C LEU A 83 21.96 9.83 -4.09
N THR A 84 22.85 10.07 -3.12
CA THR A 84 22.90 9.25 -1.90
C THR A 84 21.61 9.39 -1.09
N GLN A 85 21.09 10.62 -0.98
CA GLN A 85 19.82 10.86 -0.28
C GLN A 85 18.64 10.23 -1.04
N LEU A 86 18.61 10.35 -2.37
CA LEU A 86 17.58 9.72 -3.17
C LEU A 86 17.58 8.19 -3.02
N LYS A 87 18.76 7.56 -3.09
CA LYS A 87 18.90 6.12 -2.90
C LYS A 87 18.33 5.69 -1.56
N LYS A 88 18.72 6.39 -0.48
CA LYS A 88 18.18 6.15 0.86
C LYS A 88 16.66 6.26 0.89
N ASN A 89 16.07 7.30 0.27
CA ASN A 89 14.62 7.48 0.23
C ASN A 89 13.90 6.34 -0.51
N LEU A 90 14.49 5.83 -1.60
CA LEU A 90 13.95 4.70 -2.36
C LEU A 90 13.94 3.42 -1.51
N GLU A 91 15.08 3.12 -0.86
CA GLU A 91 15.26 1.95 -0.01
C GLU A 91 14.33 2.00 1.22
N GLU A 92 14.27 3.14 1.93
CA GLU A 92 13.37 3.32 3.08
C GLU A 92 11.89 3.17 2.71
N ALA A 93 11.47 3.64 1.53
CA ALA A 93 10.10 3.46 1.06
C ALA A 93 9.77 1.97 0.83
N THR A 94 10.68 1.23 0.17
CA THR A 94 10.55 -0.22 -0.01
C THR A 94 10.55 -0.95 1.34
N ASP A 95 11.47 -0.62 2.25
CA ASP A 95 11.57 -1.26 3.57
C ASP A 95 10.29 -1.06 4.39
N HIS A 96 9.71 0.15 4.38
CA HIS A 96 8.42 0.39 5.04
C HIS A 96 7.28 -0.49 4.51
N MET A 97 7.26 -0.76 3.20
CA MET A 97 6.29 -1.70 2.61
C MET A 97 6.52 -3.12 3.12
N MET A 98 7.77 -3.58 3.14
CA MET A 98 8.12 -4.92 3.62
C MET A 98 7.82 -5.11 5.11
N ASP A 99 8.14 -4.11 5.93
CA ASP A 99 7.85 -4.12 7.37
C ASP A 99 6.35 -4.14 7.64
N TRP A 100 5.58 -3.36 6.88
CA TRP A 100 4.13 -3.38 6.97
C TRP A 100 3.56 -4.76 6.57
N MET A 101 3.99 -5.34 5.45
CA MET A 101 3.53 -6.66 5.01
C MET A 101 3.84 -7.75 6.05
N LYS A 102 4.99 -7.67 6.72
CA LYS A 102 5.36 -8.60 7.79
C LYS A 102 4.49 -8.46 9.04
N GLY A 103 4.02 -7.25 9.34
CA GLY A 103 3.17 -6.95 10.49
C GLY A 103 1.66 -7.00 10.23
N TYR A 104 1.25 -7.15 8.97
CA TYR A 104 -0.16 -7.17 8.59
C TYR A 104 -0.83 -8.50 8.96
N SER A 105 -2.02 -8.43 9.57
CA SER A 105 -2.84 -9.55 10.01
C SER A 105 -4.16 -9.55 9.21
N ALA A 106 -4.20 -10.40 8.19
CA ALA A 106 -5.35 -10.55 7.30
C ALA A 106 -6.56 -11.22 7.98
N ASP A 107 -6.33 -11.94 9.08
CA ASP A 107 -7.34 -12.63 9.90
C ASP A 107 -7.99 -11.73 10.96
N SER A 108 -7.54 -10.48 11.09
CA SER A 108 -8.14 -9.52 12.01
C SER A 108 -9.59 -9.23 11.66
N THR A 109 -10.47 -9.31 12.67
CA THR A 109 -11.93 -9.10 12.54
C THR A 109 -12.39 -7.76 13.10
N THR A 110 -11.47 -6.84 13.39
CA THR A 110 -11.79 -5.56 14.05
C THR A 110 -11.71 -4.38 13.09
N VAL A 111 -12.77 -3.56 13.08
CA VAL A 111 -12.85 -2.34 12.25
C VAL A 111 -11.73 -1.35 12.60
N ASP A 112 -11.41 -1.19 13.88
CA ASP A 112 -10.33 -0.31 14.33
C ASP A 112 -8.96 -0.72 13.79
N TYR A 113 -8.67 -2.02 13.72
CA TYR A 113 -7.43 -2.50 13.10
C TYR A 113 -7.41 -2.17 11.62
N ALA A 114 -8.49 -2.53 10.90
CA ALA A 114 -8.59 -2.28 9.47
C ALA A 114 -8.41 -0.78 9.13
N ASN A 115 -9.02 0.12 9.91
CA ASN A 115 -8.88 1.56 9.72
C ASN A 115 -7.44 2.05 9.95
N ARG A 116 -6.73 1.51 10.97
CA ARG A 116 -5.32 1.85 11.19
C ARG A 116 -4.43 1.38 10.04
N GLU A 117 -4.66 0.17 9.52
CA GLU A 117 -3.89 -0.35 8.40
C GLU A 117 -4.18 0.45 7.12
N LEU A 118 -5.44 0.86 6.89
CA LEU A 118 -5.80 1.76 5.80
C LEU A 118 -5.05 3.10 5.87
N THR A 119 -4.95 3.71 7.06
CA THR A 119 -4.15 4.93 7.25
C THR A 119 -2.68 4.69 6.92
N LYS A 120 -2.08 3.61 7.41
CA LYS A 120 -0.67 3.29 7.14
C LYS A 120 -0.38 3.15 5.65
N VAL A 121 -1.21 2.41 4.89
CA VAL A 121 -0.98 2.25 3.45
C VAL A 121 -1.24 3.53 2.66
N LYS A 122 -2.14 4.41 3.12
CA LYS A 122 -2.35 5.76 2.55
C LYS A 122 -1.12 6.64 2.75
N ASP A 123 -0.56 6.66 3.96
CA ASP A 123 0.66 7.39 4.26
C ASP A 123 1.85 6.85 3.46
N MET A 124 1.95 5.53 3.35
CA MET A 124 2.95 4.86 2.52
C MET A 124 2.80 5.25 1.05
N LYS A 125 1.58 5.25 0.50
CA LYS A 125 1.34 5.71 -0.86
C LYS A 125 1.81 7.15 -1.07
N ALA A 126 1.55 8.04 -0.12
CA ALA A 126 2.03 9.42 -0.21
C ALA A 126 3.58 9.50 -0.22
N VAL A 127 4.26 8.65 0.54
CA VAL A 127 5.73 8.52 0.50
C VAL A 127 6.20 8.02 -0.87
N PHE A 128 5.59 6.96 -1.39
CA PHE A 128 5.90 6.42 -2.73
C PHE A 128 5.72 7.46 -3.82
N ASP A 129 4.60 8.18 -3.82
CA ASP A 129 4.29 9.22 -4.81
C ASP A 129 5.30 10.39 -4.72
N ARG A 130 5.72 10.78 -3.51
CA ARG A 130 6.75 11.80 -3.31
C ARG A 130 8.11 11.34 -3.84
N VAL A 131 8.56 10.15 -3.44
CA VAL A 131 9.87 9.61 -3.86
C VAL A 131 9.89 9.36 -5.39
N SER A 132 8.77 8.95 -5.97
CA SER A 132 8.61 8.83 -7.42
C SER A 132 8.75 10.16 -8.17
N LYS A 133 8.39 11.30 -7.57
CA LYS A 133 8.66 12.62 -8.14
C LYS A 133 10.11 13.03 -7.97
N GLU A 134 10.65 12.88 -6.76
CA GLU A 134 12.06 13.20 -6.46
C GLU A 134 13.02 12.46 -7.40
N LYS A 135 12.78 11.17 -7.64
CA LYS A 135 13.62 10.39 -8.57
C LYS A 135 13.54 10.90 -10.00
N GLN A 136 12.36 11.31 -10.48
CA GLN A 136 12.20 11.83 -11.84
C GLN A 136 12.98 13.14 -11.99
N GLU A 137 12.91 14.03 -11.00
CA GLU A 137 13.62 15.30 -11.01
C GLU A 137 15.15 15.14 -10.97
N ILE A 138 15.64 14.18 -10.18
CA ILE A 138 17.08 13.99 -9.97
C ILE A 138 17.70 13.14 -11.08
N LEU A 139 17.10 12.00 -11.44
CA LEU A 139 17.69 11.06 -12.40
C LEU A 139 17.64 11.57 -13.84
N ASN A 140 16.66 12.41 -14.20
CA ASN A 140 16.60 13.03 -15.53
C ASN A 140 17.78 13.98 -15.85
N LYS A 141 18.60 14.34 -14.85
CA LYS A 141 19.82 15.14 -15.04
C LYS A 141 20.95 14.33 -15.70
N TYR A 142 20.88 13.00 -15.66
CA TYR A 142 21.98 12.09 -16.02
C TYR A 142 21.72 11.39 -17.33
#